data_AF-A0A7G1IS88-F1
#
_entry.id   AF-A0A7G1IS88-F1
#
_cell.length_a   1.000
_cell.length_b   1.000
_cell.length_c   1.000
_cell.angle_alpha   90.00
_cell.angle_beta   90.00
_cell.angle_gamma   90.00
#
_symmetry.space_group_name_H-M   'P 1'
#
loop_
_entity.id
_entity.type
_entity.pdbx_description
1 polymer ?
#
loop_
_entity_poly.entity_id
_entity_poly.type
_entity_poly.pdbx_seq_one_letter_code
_entity_poly.pdbx_strand_id
1 'polypeptide(L)'
;MTGAAMRSRRNRTVFAAVVIFVMALSFASVNGWWYVSNFGVPWSNSFPKWRWSLTTALLELSVVVLVVAAWFNFVDTDDGPPKTRIGARLARIVQSPLAIATWLLVTMEVASLTLGMISQYPAWSVGRSNLQAVTGKTCGLAEDVLVELDPEAGMLPPVSAPVADALGAGLSEAFTPNGIPADVSADPVMERPGDRSFINDDGLVTGTEAGTEGGTTAAPGINGSRARLPFNLDPARTPVLGSWRAGVQVPALLRSGWYRLPPRRNVIRHRCWSFRQPAASTP
;
A
#
# COMPACT_ATOMS: atom_id res chain seq x y z
N MET A 1 -36.49 -4.14 1.63
CA MET A 1 -37.65 -4.76 2.32
C MET A 1 -37.79 -4.14 3.71
N THR A 2 -38.90 -3.49 4.02
CA THR A 2 -39.15 -2.89 5.34
C THR A 2 -39.73 -3.94 6.29
N GLY A 3 -39.36 -3.91 7.57
CA GLY A 3 -39.91 -4.80 8.60
C GLY A 3 -41.44 -4.75 8.72
N ALA A 4 -42.07 -3.70 8.18
CA ALA A 4 -43.53 -3.57 8.09
C ALA A 4 -44.19 -4.67 7.24
N ALA A 5 -43.51 -5.20 6.21
CA ALA A 5 -44.07 -6.25 5.36
C ALA A 5 -44.03 -7.64 6.02
N MET A 6 -43.07 -7.88 6.91
CA MET A 6 -42.94 -9.14 7.65
C MET A 6 -43.72 -9.05 8.95
N ARG A 7 -44.84 -9.76 9.10
CA ARG A 7 -45.62 -9.74 10.36
C ARG A 7 -44.92 -10.51 11.49
N SER A 8 -44.21 -11.58 11.15
CA SER A 8 -43.57 -12.45 12.14
C SER A 8 -42.22 -11.90 12.63
N ARG A 9 -42.07 -11.88 13.96
CA ARG A 9 -40.81 -11.51 14.66
C ARG A 9 -39.66 -12.44 14.28
N ARG A 10 -39.96 -13.72 14.04
CA ARG A 10 -38.98 -14.72 13.56
C ARG A 10 -38.39 -14.32 12.22
N ASN A 11 -39.22 -14.04 11.22
CA ASN A 11 -38.72 -13.74 9.88
C ASN A 11 -37.88 -12.45 9.87
N ARG A 12 -38.27 -11.45 10.67
CA ARG A 12 -37.48 -10.21 10.83
C ARG A 12 -36.10 -10.46 11.46
N THR A 13 -36.02 -11.33 12.47
CA THR A 13 -34.77 -11.65 13.15
C THR A 13 -33.85 -12.53 12.31
N VAL A 14 -34.39 -13.52 11.59
CA VAL A 14 -33.63 -14.28 10.60
C VAL A 14 -33.06 -13.36 9.51
N PHE A 15 -33.88 -12.45 8.97
CA PHE A 15 -33.40 -11.50 7.97
C PHE A 15 -32.29 -10.60 8.51
N ALA A 16 -32.42 -10.10 9.75
CA ALA A 16 -31.36 -9.33 10.40
C ALA A 16 -30.06 -10.14 10.56
N ALA A 17 -30.15 -11.43 10.96
CA ALA A 17 -29.00 -12.30 11.06
C ALA A 17 -28.30 -12.51 9.70
N VAL A 18 -29.07 -12.70 8.63
CA VAL A 18 -28.53 -12.81 7.26
C VAL A 18 -27.82 -11.53 6.85
N VAL A 19 -28.39 -10.36 7.13
CA VAL A 19 -27.74 -9.07 6.82
C VAL A 19 -26.42 -8.92 7.59
N ILE A 20 -26.39 -9.25 8.88
CA ILE A 20 -25.16 -9.18 9.70
C ILE A 20 -24.12 -10.19 9.19
N PHE A 21 -24.55 -11.40 8.81
CA PHE A 21 -23.67 -12.42 8.24
C PHE A 21 -23.04 -11.96 6.92
N VAL A 22 -23.84 -11.41 6.00
CA VAL A 22 -23.34 -10.86 4.73
C VAL A 22 -22.36 -9.71 5.00
N MET A 23 -22.68 -8.82 5.95
CA MET A 23 -21.77 -7.76 6.37
C MET A 23 -20.45 -8.32 6.92
N ALA A 24 -20.50 -9.39 7.72
CA ALA A 24 -19.29 -10.06 8.20
C ALA A 24 -18.41 -10.56 7.05
N LEU A 25 -19.01 -11.19 6.04
CA LEU A 25 -18.30 -11.62 4.84
C LEU A 25 -17.69 -10.44 4.07
N SER A 26 -18.39 -9.31 3.96
CA SER A 26 -17.85 -8.09 3.34
C SER A 26 -16.62 -7.54 4.08
N PHE A 27 -16.59 -7.67 5.41
CA PHE A 27 -15.45 -7.26 6.24
C PHE A 27 -14.35 -8.33 6.35
N ALA A 28 -14.50 -9.50 5.71
CA ALA A 28 -13.47 -10.55 5.66
C ALA A 28 -12.40 -10.28 4.60
N SER A 29 -12.03 -9.01 4.42
CA SER A 29 -11.04 -8.55 3.45
C SER A 29 -10.36 -7.27 3.95
N VAL A 30 -9.37 -6.79 3.19
CA VAL A 30 -8.71 -5.51 3.42
C VAL A 30 -9.60 -4.35 2.96
N ASN A 31 -9.45 -3.19 3.58
CA ASN A 31 -10.05 -1.93 3.10
C ASN A 31 -9.15 -1.30 2.02
N GLY A 32 -8.90 -2.07 0.96
CA GLY A 32 -8.00 -1.70 -0.12
C GLY A 32 -8.72 -0.89 -1.20
N TRP A 33 -8.09 0.18 -1.64
CA TRP A 33 -8.51 0.97 -2.79
C TRP A 33 -7.50 0.85 -3.93
N TRP A 34 -7.90 1.21 -5.14
CA TRP A 34 -7.03 1.08 -6.30
C TRP A 34 -5.90 2.10 -6.30
N TYR A 35 -4.67 1.62 -6.54
CA TYR A 35 -3.48 2.42 -6.79
C TYR A 35 -3.33 3.62 -5.83
N VAL A 36 -3.40 4.84 -6.36
CA VAL A 36 -3.21 6.09 -5.64
C VAL A 36 -4.32 6.41 -4.63
N SER A 37 -5.51 5.81 -4.76
CA SER A 37 -6.60 5.99 -3.81
C SER A 37 -6.36 5.26 -2.49
N ASN A 38 -5.41 4.31 -2.45
CA ASN A 38 -5.10 3.54 -1.25
C ASN A 38 -4.17 4.27 -0.28
N PHE A 39 -3.57 5.38 -0.69
CA PHE A 39 -2.54 6.04 0.12
C PHE A 39 -3.12 6.64 1.41
N GLY A 40 -2.59 6.20 2.55
CA GLY A 40 -3.03 6.62 3.89
C GLY A 40 -4.35 6.02 4.38
N VAL A 41 -5.02 5.18 3.57
CA VAL A 41 -6.31 4.58 3.97
C VAL A 41 -6.08 3.55 5.10
N PRO A 42 -6.85 3.61 6.20
CA PRO A 42 -6.77 2.63 7.28
C PRO A 42 -7.09 1.20 6.80
N TRP A 43 -6.32 0.23 7.31
CA TRP A 43 -6.50 -1.20 7.00
C TRP A 43 -6.42 -1.53 5.50
N SER A 44 -5.61 -0.78 4.73
CA SER A 44 -5.37 -1.05 3.31
C SER A 44 -4.66 -2.39 3.05
N ASN A 45 -3.80 -2.82 3.97
CA ASN A 45 -3.00 -4.05 3.88
C ASN A 45 -3.32 -5.07 4.99
N SER A 46 -4.40 -4.87 5.76
CA SER A 46 -4.80 -5.79 6.84
C SER A 46 -6.31 -5.74 7.02
N PHE A 47 -6.89 -6.73 7.70
CA PHE A 47 -8.33 -6.71 7.94
C PHE A 47 -8.71 -5.62 8.97
N PRO A 48 -9.87 -4.97 8.80
CA PRO A 48 -10.38 -4.01 9.78
C PRO A 48 -10.44 -4.62 11.18
N LYS A 49 -9.73 -3.97 12.12
CA LYS A 49 -9.65 -4.40 13.53
C LYS A 49 -9.58 -3.19 14.45
N TRP A 50 -10.20 -3.31 15.61
CA TRP A 50 -10.01 -2.36 16.71
C TRP A 50 -9.24 -3.02 17.86
N ARG A 51 -9.89 -3.89 18.63
CA ARG A 51 -9.23 -4.76 19.65
C ARG A 51 -9.06 -6.19 19.17
N TRP A 52 -10.08 -6.64 18.45
CA TRP A 52 -10.30 -7.93 17.82
C TRP A 52 -10.81 -7.69 16.39
N SER A 53 -10.75 -8.73 15.55
CA SER A 53 -11.17 -8.65 14.15
C SER A 53 -12.65 -8.25 14.04
N LEU A 54 -12.95 -7.24 13.21
CA LEU A 54 -14.33 -6.81 12.98
C LEU A 54 -15.16 -7.94 12.36
N THR A 55 -14.56 -8.74 11.47
CA THR A 55 -15.17 -9.93 10.88
C THR A 55 -15.65 -10.90 11.96
N THR A 56 -14.78 -11.24 12.93
CA THR A 56 -15.10 -12.19 14.00
C THR A 56 -16.22 -11.66 14.88
N ALA A 57 -16.16 -10.39 15.26
CA ALA A 57 -17.21 -9.76 16.06
C ALA A 57 -18.59 -9.78 15.35
N LEU A 58 -18.61 -9.58 14.02
CA LEU A 58 -19.85 -9.63 13.25
C LEU A 58 -20.37 -11.06 13.06
N LEU A 59 -19.49 -12.05 12.92
CA LEU A 59 -19.89 -13.47 12.90
C LEU A 59 -20.50 -13.91 14.23
N GLU A 60 -19.85 -13.57 15.35
CA GLU A 60 -20.37 -13.83 16.69
C GLU A 60 -21.75 -13.19 16.88
N LEU A 61 -21.90 -11.93 16.47
CA LEU A 61 -23.18 -11.22 16.52
C LEU A 61 -24.24 -11.91 15.66
N SER A 62 -23.89 -12.38 14.45
CA SER A 62 -24.82 -13.12 13.59
C SER A 62 -25.32 -14.40 14.27
N VAL A 63 -24.41 -15.18 14.88
CA VAL A 63 -24.76 -16.40 15.62
C VAL A 63 -25.70 -16.08 16.80
N VAL A 64 -25.41 -15.03 17.57
CA VAL A 64 -26.28 -14.61 18.67
C VAL A 64 -27.69 -14.26 18.16
N VAL A 65 -27.81 -13.53 17.05
CA VAL A 65 -29.11 -13.18 16.47
C VAL A 65 -29.84 -14.41 15.91
N LEU A 66 -29.14 -15.40 15.37
CA LEU A 66 -29.74 -16.68 14.95
C LEU A 66 -30.27 -17.49 16.13
N VAL A 67 -29.54 -17.53 17.25
CA VAL A 67 -30.02 -18.19 18.48
C VAL A 67 -31.30 -17.52 18.99
N VAL A 68 -31.36 -16.18 18.95
CA VAL A 68 -32.59 -15.43 19.28
C VAL A 68 -33.73 -15.76 18.30
N ALA A 69 -33.44 -15.89 17.01
CA ALA A 69 -34.43 -16.29 16.01
C ALA A 69 -34.94 -17.72 16.25
N ALA A 70 -34.08 -18.64 16.67
CA ALA A 70 -34.46 -20.00 17.06
C ALA A 70 -35.33 -20.00 18.33
N TRP A 71 -35.02 -19.15 19.33
CA TRP A 71 -35.87 -18.97 20.51
C TRP A 71 -37.27 -18.50 20.15
N PHE A 72 -37.40 -17.52 19.24
CA PHE A 72 -38.70 -17.10 18.72
C PHE A 72 -39.40 -18.18 17.87
N ASN A 73 -38.67 -19.17 17.38
CA ASN A 73 -39.26 -20.27 16.64
C ASN A 73 -39.78 -21.39 17.56
N PHE A 74 -39.11 -21.67 18.68
CA PHE A 74 -39.40 -22.82 19.54
C PHE A 74 -40.06 -22.47 20.89
N VAL A 75 -39.83 -21.28 21.44
CA VAL A 75 -40.25 -20.93 22.82
C VAL A 75 -41.23 -19.77 22.87
N ASP A 76 -40.91 -18.64 22.23
CA ASP A 76 -41.77 -17.43 22.24
C ASP A 76 -42.35 -17.19 20.84
N THR A 77 -43.32 -18.03 20.48
CA THR A 77 -43.98 -18.02 19.16
C THR A 77 -44.99 -16.88 18.97
N ASP A 78 -45.26 -16.10 20.02
CA ASP A 78 -46.26 -15.03 19.99
C ASP A 78 -45.74 -13.77 19.27
N ASP A 79 -46.39 -13.43 18.16
CA ASP A 79 -46.09 -12.25 17.34
C ASP A 79 -46.76 -10.95 17.85
N GLY A 80 -47.16 -10.90 19.12
CA GLY A 80 -47.86 -9.76 19.73
C GLY A 80 -47.05 -8.45 19.71
N PRO A 81 -47.62 -7.31 20.14
CA PRO A 81 -46.85 -6.07 20.31
C PRO A 81 -45.77 -6.23 21.40
N PRO A 82 -44.64 -5.49 21.32
CA PRO A 82 -43.59 -5.58 22.33
C PRO A 82 -44.13 -5.22 23.71
N LYS A 83 -44.00 -6.15 24.66
CA LYS A 83 -44.51 -6.02 26.04
C LYS A 83 -43.64 -5.08 26.90
N THR A 84 -42.42 -4.77 26.46
CA THR A 84 -41.45 -3.92 27.20
C THR A 84 -41.01 -2.71 26.37
N ARG A 85 -40.65 -1.61 27.05
CA ARG A 85 -40.11 -0.40 26.40
C ARG A 85 -38.84 -0.67 25.59
N ILE A 86 -37.99 -1.57 26.10
CA ILE A 86 -36.75 -2.01 25.42
C ILE A 86 -37.11 -2.79 24.16
N GLY A 87 -38.07 -3.72 24.23
CA GLY A 87 -38.58 -4.45 23.08
C GLY A 87 -39.18 -3.53 22.01
N ALA A 88 -39.86 -2.44 22.39
CA ALA A 88 -40.39 -1.46 21.46
C ALA A 88 -39.28 -0.67 20.73
N ARG A 89 -38.18 -0.33 21.42
CA ARG A 89 -37.01 0.31 20.80
C ARG A 89 -36.25 -0.63 19.87
N LEU A 90 -35.99 -1.86 20.30
CA LEU A 90 -35.36 -2.89 19.48
C LEU A 90 -36.19 -3.21 18.24
N ALA A 91 -37.51 -3.34 18.38
CA ALA A 91 -38.41 -3.54 17.25
C ALA A 91 -38.29 -2.41 16.22
N ARG A 92 -38.06 -1.16 16.64
CA ARG A 92 -37.84 0.00 15.76
C ARG A 92 -36.48 -0.07 15.04
N ILE A 93 -35.42 -0.52 15.71
CA ILE A 93 -34.09 -0.68 15.10
C ILE A 93 -34.10 -1.83 14.07
N VAL A 94 -34.76 -2.94 14.42
CA VAL A 94 -34.85 -4.13 13.56
C VAL A 94 -35.84 -3.94 12.39
N GLN A 95 -36.50 -2.80 12.26
CA GLN A 95 -37.37 -2.52 11.11
C GLN A 95 -36.60 -2.37 9.79
N SER A 96 -35.31 -2.04 9.83
CA SER A 96 -34.52 -1.76 8.63
C SER A 96 -33.05 -2.18 8.77
N PRO A 97 -32.75 -3.48 9.02
CA PRO A 97 -31.38 -3.94 9.23
C PRO A 97 -30.49 -3.68 8.01
N LEU A 98 -31.05 -3.82 6.81
CA LEU A 98 -30.33 -3.50 5.57
C LEU A 98 -29.94 -2.03 5.48
N ALA A 99 -30.86 -1.11 5.81
CA ALA A 99 -30.58 0.33 5.76
C ALA A 99 -29.49 0.74 6.76
N ILE A 100 -29.49 0.12 7.95
CA ILE A 100 -28.45 0.35 8.96
C ILE A 100 -27.11 -0.17 8.46
N ALA A 101 -27.06 -1.40 7.94
CA ALA A 101 -25.84 -1.98 7.39
C ALA A 101 -25.26 -1.13 6.25
N THR A 102 -26.09 -0.70 5.29
CA THR A 102 -25.65 0.17 4.19
C THR A 102 -25.14 1.52 4.70
N TRP A 103 -25.79 2.11 5.70
CA TRP A 103 -25.36 3.40 6.23
C TRP A 103 -24.04 3.30 6.98
N LEU A 104 -23.81 2.22 7.73
CA LEU A 104 -22.53 1.95 8.39
C LEU A 104 -21.39 1.74 7.38
N LEU A 105 -21.64 0.99 6.30
CA LEU A 105 -20.66 0.78 5.23
C LEU A 105 -20.26 2.10 4.57
N VAL A 106 -21.24 2.89 4.11
CA VAL A 106 -20.98 4.19 3.47
C VAL A 106 -20.24 5.14 4.42
N THR A 107 -20.63 5.17 5.70
CA THR A 107 -19.97 6.01 6.70
C THR A 107 -18.51 5.59 6.90
N MET A 108 -18.24 4.28 6.95
CA MET A 108 -16.88 3.75 7.07
C MET A 108 -16.05 4.08 5.84
N GLU A 109 -16.59 3.94 4.63
CA GLU A 109 -15.89 4.29 3.38
C GLU A 109 -15.50 5.77 3.36
N VAL A 110 -16.47 6.67 3.59
CA VAL A 110 -16.23 8.12 3.62
C VAL A 110 -15.23 8.50 4.72
N ALA A 111 -15.38 7.94 5.93
CA ALA A 111 -14.45 8.19 7.03
C ALA A 111 -13.04 7.70 6.72
N SER A 112 -12.89 6.53 6.09
CA SER A 112 -11.59 5.95 5.77
C SER A 112 -10.82 6.78 4.74
N LEU A 113 -11.48 7.24 3.68
CA LEU A 113 -10.89 8.12 2.66
C LEU A 113 -10.58 9.51 3.23
N THR A 114 -11.46 10.04 4.08
CA THR A 114 -11.24 11.33 4.75
C THR A 114 -10.03 11.27 5.69
N LEU A 115 -9.91 10.18 6.46
CA LEU A 115 -8.75 9.97 7.32
C LEU A 115 -7.46 9.78 6.52
N GLY A 116 -7.52 9.09 5.36
CA GLY A 116 -6.40 9.00 4.43
C GLY A 116 -5.95 10.37 3.93
N MET A 117 -6.90 11.24 3.55
CA MET A 117 -6.60 12.62 3.13
C MET A 117 -5.95 13.47 4.24
N ILE A 118 -6.43 13.34 5.48
CA ILE A 118 -5.92 14.13 6.63
C ILE A 118 -4.54 13.62 7.07
N SER A 119 -4.39 12.31 7.26
CA SER A 119 -3.17 11.70 7.78
C SER A 119 -1.96 11.84 6.85
N GLN A 120 -2.21 11.91 5.54
CA GLN A 120 -1.16 12.10 4.55
C GLN A 120 -0.71 13.55 4.39
N TYR A 121 -1.44 14.54 4.93
CA TYR A 121 -1.07 15.94 4.73
C TYR A 121 0.31 16.25 5.39
N PRO A 122 1.28 16.85 4.68
CA PRO A 122 1.16 17.61 3.43
C PRO A 122 1.47 16.84 2.14
N ALA A 123 1.68 15.52 2.17
CA ALA A 123 1.91 14.70 0.99
C ALA A 123 0.67 14.59 0.08
N TRP A 124 0.82 13.94 -1.08
CA TRP A 124 -0.24 13.81 -2.07
C TRP A 124 -1.39 12.90 -1.59
N SER A 125 -2.62 13.30 -1.86
CA SER A 125 -3.81 12.42 -1.77
C SER A 125 -4.82 12.81 -2.85
N VAL A 126 -5.67 11.87 -3.28
CA VAL A 126 -6.71 12.12 -4.28
C VAL A 126 -7.61 13.30 -3.86
N GLY A 127 -8.02 13.33 -2.58
CA GLY A 127 -8.85 14.40 -2.03
C GLY A 127 -8.16 15.76 -2.07
N ARG A 128 -6.90 15.85 -1.64
CA ARG A 128 -6.10 17.08 -1.70
C ARG A 128 -5.92 17.56 -3.15
N SER A 129 -5.61 16.64 -4.06
CA SER A 129 -5.43 16.94 -5.50
C SER A 129 -6.70 17.52 -6.11
N ASN A 130 -7.87 16.92 -5.84
CA ASN A 130 -9.15 17.41 -6.35
C ASN A 130 -9.51 18.80 -5.80
N LEU A 131 -9.29 19.03 -4.50
CA LEU A 131 -9.51 20.35 -3.89
C LEU A 131 -8.54 21.41 -4.46
N GLN A 132 -7.29 21.04 -4.69
CA GLN A 132 -6.29 21.92 -5.28
C GLN A 132 -6.57 22.25 -6.76
N ALA A 133 -7.16 21.32 -7.52
CA ALA A 133 -7.55 21.55 -8.90
C ALA A 133 -8.58 22.69 -9.03
N VAL A 134 -9.51 22.82 -8.07
CA VAL A 134 -10.47 23.95 -8.02
C VAL A 134 -9.76 25.30 -7.87
N THR A 135 -8.56 25.31 -7.26
CA THR A 135 -7.72 26.51 -7.10
C THR A 135 -6.71 26.72 -8.24
N GLY A 136 -6.80 25.93 -9.33
CA GLY A 136 -5.94 26.04 -10.51
C GLY A 136 -4.66 25.19 -10.48
N LYS A 137 -4.44 24.38 -9.44
CA LYS A 137 -3.31 23.42 -9.36
C LYS A 137 -3.75 22.06 -9.91
N THR A 138 -3.57 21.86 -11.22
CA THR A 138 -4.19 20.74 -11.95
C THR A 138 -3.27 19.56 -12.26
N CYS A 139 -1.98 19.66 -11.98
CA CYS A 139 -1.00 18.65 -12.36
C CYS A 139 -0.99 17.41 -11.44
N GLY A 140 -1.76 17.44 -10.35
CA GLY A 140 -2.04 16.28 -9.52
C GLY A 140 -0.78 15.66 -8.91
N LEU A 141 -0.54 14.37 -9.17
CA LEU A 141 0.56 13.62 -8.57
C LEU A 141 1.95 14.14 -8.99
N ALA A 142 2.05 14.76 -10.17
CA ALA A 142 3.31 15.28 -10.69
C ALA A 142 3.93 16.39 -9.81
N GLU A 143 3.13 16.99 -8.94
CA GLU A 143 3.57 18.10 -8.08
C GLU A 143 4.34 17.60 -6.87
N ASP A 144 4.01 16.40 -6.41
CA ASP A 144 4.60 15.78 -5.23
C ASP A 144 5.61 14.67 -5.61
N VAL A 145 5.62 14.20 -6.87
CA VAL A 145 6.65 13.26 -7.36
C VAL A 145 7.93 14.01 -7.72
N LEU A 146 9.01 13.66 -7.03
CA LEU A 146 10.35 14.16 -7.31
C LEU A 146 11.11 13.14 -8.15
N VAL A 147 11.72 13.62 -9.23
CA VAL A 147 12.57 12.81 -10.11
C VAL A 147 13.97 13.39 -10.06
N GLU A 148 14.96 12.51 -9.88
CA GLU A 148 16.36 12.86 -10.01
C GLU A 148 16.80 12.61 -11.46
N LEU A 149 17.24 13.66 -12.15
CA LEU A 149 17.65 13.58 -13.56
C LEU A 149 19.09 13.10 -13.69
N ASP A 150 19.94 13.48 -12.74
CA ASP A 150 21.34 13.08 -12.67
C ASP A 150 21.61 12.51 -11.26
N PRO A 151 21.53 11.17 -11.08
CA PRO A 151 21.73 10.56 -9.77
C PRO A 151 23.16 10.77 -9.23
N GLU A 152 24.11 11.16 -10.07
CA GLU A 152 25.50 11.38 -9.66
C GLU A 152 25.74 12.77 -9.09
N ALA A 153 24.91 13.75 -9.46
CA ALA A 153 25.03 15.12 -8.97
C ALA A 153 24.88 15.23 -7.44
N GLY A 154 24.16 14.29 -6.83
CA GLY A 154 23.93 14.21 -5.38
C GLY A 154 24.97 13.41 -4.59
N MET A 155 25.99 12.83 -5.23
CA MET A 155 26.94 11.94 -4.56
C MET A 155 27.81 12.70 -3.54
N LEU A 156 27.81 12.23 -2.29
CA LEU A 156 28.55 12.88 -1.23
C LEU A 156 30.06 12.65 -1.38
N PRO A 157 30.91 13.68 -1.21
CA PRO A 157 32.34 13.50 -1.23
C PRO A 157 32.85 12.91 0.09
N PRO A 158 33.75 11.92 0.05
CA PRO A 158 34.38 11.40 1.26
C PRO A 158 35.32 12.44 1.89
N VAL A 159 35.45 12.39 3.21
CA VAL A 159 36.26 13.35 3.99
C VAL A 159 37.70 12.87 4.16
N SER A 160 37.89 11.57 4.37
CA SER A 160 39.14 11.01 4.89
C SER A 160 39.75 9.91 4.03
N ALA A 161 39.18 9.62 2.85
CA ALA A 161 39.65 8.57 1.96
C ALA A 161 39.34 8.92 0.48
N PRO A 162 40.11 8.39 -0.48
CA PRO A 162 39.75 8.45 -1.90
C PRO A 162 38.40 7.81 -2.17
N VAL A 163 37.70 8.25 -3.22
CA VAL A 163 36.36 7.74 -3.58
C VAL A 163 36.35 6.22 -3.74
N ALA A 164 37.38 5.64 -4.38
CA ALA A 164 37.50 4.19 -4.59
C ALA A 164 37.43 3.37 -3.29
N ASP A 165 38.04 3.87 -2.21
CA ASP A 165 38.21 3.13 -0.96
C ASP A 165 37.23 3.58 0.14
N ALA A 166 36.57 4.71 -0.06
CA ALA A 166 35.76 5.37 0.96
C ALA A 166 34.63 4.50 1.53
N LEU A 167 34.05 3.59 0.74
CA LEU A 167 33.00 2.69 1.22
C LEU A 167 33.48 1.69 2.29
N GLY A 168 34.78 1.34 2.30
CA GLY A 168 35.38 0.38 3.24
C GLY A 168 36.46 0.98 4.16
N ALA A 169 36.67 2.29 4.11
CA ALA A 169 37.79 2.95 4.79
C ALA A 169 37.76 2.89 6.32
N GLY A 170 36.60 2.66 6.93
CA GLY A 170 36.47 2.56 8.38
C GLY A 170 36.66 1.14 8.93
N LEU A 171 36.11 0.14 8.23
CA LEU A 171 36.23 -1.30 8.46
C LEU A 171 35.66 -2.02 7.24
N SER A 172 36.33 -3.07 6.76
CA SER A 172 35.82 -3.89 5.65
C SER A 172 36.18 -5.35 5.89
N GLU A 173 35.24 -6.11 6.45
CA GLU A 173 35.35 -7.54 6.69
C GLU A 173 34.42 -8.30 5.74
N ALA A 174 34.99 -9.19 4.93
CA ALA A 174 34.24 -10.04 4.00
C ALA A 174 33.45 -9.31 2.89
N PHE A 175 33.73 -8.02 2.65
CA PHE A 175 33.25 -7.25 1.50
C PHE A 175 34.29 -7.19 0.38
N THR A 176 33.84 -7.29 -0.86
CA THR A 176 34.71 -7.15 -2.04
C THR A 176 34.03 -6.32 -3.13
N PRO A 177 34.80 -5.68 -4.04
CA PRO A 177 34.23 -4.94 -5.16
C PRO A 177 33.36 -5.77 -6.11
N ASN A 178 33.59 -7.09 -6.18
CA ASN A 178 32.86 -8.03 -7.03
C ASN A 178 31.94 -8.96 -6.22
N GLY A 179 31.59 -8.58 -4.98
CA GLY A 179 30.71 -9.35 -4.10
C GLY A 179 29.23 -9.13 -4.38
N ILE A 180 28.84 -8.94 -5.63
CA ILE A 180 27.46 -8.82 -6.09
C ILE A 180 27.25 -9.93 -7.13
N PRO A 181 26.16 -10.72 -7.03
CA PRO A 181 25.89 -11.74 -8.03
C PRO A 181 25.64 -11.11 -9.41
N ALA A 182 25.95 -11.85 -10.46
CA ALA A 182 25.74 -11.40 -11.83
C ALA A 182 24.25 -11.31 -12.21
N ASP A 183 23.37 -11.93 -11.41
CA ASP A 183 21.92 -11.87 -11.54
C ASP A 183 21.33 -11.50 -10.17
N VAL A 184 20.55 -10.42 -10.16
CA VAL A 184 19.85 -9.87 -8.99
C VAL A 184 18.36 -9.71 -9.32
N SER A 185 17.85 -10.46 -10.31
CA SER A 185 16.44 -10.44 -10.66
C SER A 185 15.57 -10.81 -9.45
N ALA A 186 14.41 -10.14 -9.35
CA ALA A 186 13.48 -10.41 -8.27
C ALA A 186 12.79 -11.75 -8.49
N ASP A 187 12.64 -12.52 -7.41
CA ASP A 187 11.79 -13.71 -7.44
C ASP A 187 10.36 -13.30 -7.86
N PRO A 188 9.70 -14.09 -8.72
CA PRO A 188 8.37 -13.74 -9.19
C PRO A 188 7.38 -13.71 -8.04
N VAL A 189 6.73 -12.57 -7.85
CA VAL A 189 5.66 -12.42 -6.86
C VAL A 189 4.39 -13.03 -7.44
N MET A 190 3.83 -14.03 -6.75
CA MET A 190 2.53 -14.60 -7.11
C MET A 190 1.44 -13.54 -6.89
N GLU A 191 0.93 -12.99 -7.98
CA GLU A 191 -0.17 -12.04 -7.98
C GLU A 191 -1.50 -12.76 -7.65
N ARG A 192 -2.38 -12.11 -6.86
CA ARG A 192 -3.67 -12.72 -6.51
C ARG A 192 -4.56 -12.81 -7.76
N PRO A 193 -5.39 -13.87 -7.89
CA PRO A 193 -6.39 -13.93 -8.95
C PRO A 193 -7.34 -12.72 -8.87
N GLY A 194 -7.33 -11.85 -9.89
CA GLY A 194 -8.21 -10.66 -9.98
C GLY A 194 -7.51 -9.30 -9.86
N ASP A 195 -6.24 -9.24 -9.43
CA ASP A 195 -5.48 -7.99 -9.33
C ASP A 195 -4.87 -7.53 -10.69
N ARG A 196 -5.11 -8.30 -11.75
CA ARG A 196 -4.49 -8.13 -13.07
C ARG A 196 -5.15 -7.03 -13.88
N SER A 197 -4.34 -6.18 -14.53
CA SER A 197 -4.79 -5.37 -15.66
C SER A 197 -4.90 -6.26 -16.90
N PHE A 198 -6.05 -6.29 -17.56
CA PHE A 198 -6.30 -7.07 -18.81
C PHE A 198 -5.45 -6.65 -20.02
N ILE A 199 -4.49 -5.73 -19.83
CA ILE A 199 -3.73 -5.07 -20.90
C ILE A 199 -2.34 -5.72 -21.10
N ASN A 200 -1.85 -6.53 -20.16
CA ASN A 200 -0.58 -7.26 -20.33
C ASN A 200 -0.84 -8.78 -20.35
N ASP A 201 -0.43 -9.40 -21.46
CA ASP A 201 -0.41 -10.86 -21.67
C ASP A 201 0.32 -11.60 -20.54
N ASP A 202 0.01 -12.90 -20.41
CA ASP A 202 0.48 -13.91 -19.45
C ASP A 202 2.02 -14.11 -19.41
N GLY A 203 2.78 -13.03 -19.18
CA GLY A 203 4.21 -13.05 -18.92
C GLY A 203 4.48 -12.83 -17.43
N LEU A 204 5.28 -13.71 -16.83
CA LEU A 204 5.97 -13.42 -15.57
C LEU A 204 6.64 -12.04 -15.70
N VAL A 205 6.12 -11.03 -14.98
CA VAL A 205 6.75 -9.71 -14.90
C VAL A 205 8.05 -9.88 -14.11
N THR A 206 9.11 -10.23 -14.83
CA THR A 206 10.49 -10.34 -14.32
C THR A 206 11.30 -9.08 -14.62
N GLY A 207 10.76 -8.19 -15.46
CA GLY A 207 11.40 -6.95 -15.87
C GLY A 207 11.34 -5.89 -14.78
N THR A 208 12.50 -5.53 -14.22
CA THR A 208 12.62 -4.30 -13.43
C THR A 208 13.12 -3.16 -14.33
N GLU A 209 12.34 -2.08 -14.38
CA GLU A 209 12.74 -0.85 -15.07
C GLU A 209 14.01 -0.27 -14.41
N ALA A 210 14.90 0.32 -15.22
CA ALA A 210 16.19 0.92 -14.84
C ALA A 210 17.39 -0.03 -14.61
N GLY A 211 17.33 -1.29 -15.07
CA GLY A 211 18.51 -2.17 -15.15
C GLY A 211 18.98 -2.70 -13.80
N THR A 212 18.07 -2.89 -12.84
CA THR A 212 18.37 -3.38 -11.48
C THR A 212 18.54 -4.91 -11.38
N GLU A 213 18.44 -5.62 -12.49
CA GLU A 213 18.58 -7.09 -12.58
C GLU A 213 20.04 -7.56 -12.45
N GLY A 214 20.99 -6.62 -12.38
CA GLY A 214 22.41 -6.92 -12.25
C GLY A 214 23.10 -7.05 -13.60
N GLY A 215 24.08 -7.95 -13.65
CA GLY A 215 24.98 -8.16 -14.77
C GLY A 215 26.39 -7.65 -14.50
N THR A 216 27.29 -7.92 -15.45
CA THR A 216 28.69 -7.53 -15.35
C THR A 216 29.17 -6.73 -16.56
N THR A 217 30.17 -5.88 -16.34
CA THR A 217 30.85 -5.07 -17.37
C THR A 217 32.27 -5.59 -17.64
N ALA A 218 32.73 -5.41 -18.87
CA ALA A 218 34.08 -5.80 -19.28
C ALA A 218 35.17 -4.85 -18.73
N ALA A 219 34.85 -3.57 -18.55
CA ALA A 219 35.74 -2.59 -17.93
C ALA A 219 35.50 -2.54 -16.42
N PRO A 220 36.57 -2.60 -15.59
CA PRO A 220 36.44 -2.39 -14.15
C PRO A 220 36.09 -0.93 -13.84
N GLY A 221 35.28 -0.72 -12.80
CA GLY A 221 35.01 0.58 -12.21
C GLY A 221 36.12 1.07 -11.30
N ILE A 222 35.86 2.17 -10.58
CA ILE A 222 36.84 2.95 -9.82
C ILE A 222 37.58 2.13 -8.74
N ASN A 223 36.93 1.11 -8.17
CA ASN A 223 37.51 0.24 -7.16
C ASN A 223 37.69 -1.22 -7.63
N GLY A 224 37.70 -1.45 -8.95
CA GLY A 224 37.86 -2.78 -9.53
C GLY A 224 36.57 -3.61 -9.63
N SER A 225 35.42 -3.03 -9.28
CA SER A 225 34.12 -3.69 -9.48
C SER A 225 33.79 -3.85 -10.96
N ARG A 226 33.22 -5.00 -11.32
CA ARG A 226 32.69 -5.30 -12.65
C ARG A 226 31.17 -5.36 -12.65
N ALA A 227 30.49 -4.94 -11.59
CA ALA A 227 29.04 -4.93 -11.55
C ALA A 227 28.47 -3.89 -12.53
N ARG A 228 27.42 -4.25 -13.26
CA ARG A 228 26.61 -3.29 -14.01
C ARG A 228 25.80 -2.45 -13.02
N LEU A 229 25.97 -1.14 -13.06
CA LEU A 229 25.25 -0.23 -12.16
C LEU A 229 23.89 0.17 -12.73
N PRO A 230 22.82 0.19 -11.92
CA PRO A 230 21.51 0.69 -12.32
C PRO A 230 21.51 2.22 -12.42
N PHE A 231 20.40 2.79 -12.91
CA PHE A 231 20.18 4.25 -13.02
C PHE A 231 21.25 5.01 -13.82
N ASN A 232 21.98 4.31 -14.70
CA ASN A 232 23.05 4.88 -15.52
C ASN A 232 24.18 5.54 -14.71
N LEU A 233 24.47 5.02 -13.51
CA LEU A 233 25.63 5.44 -12.73
C LEU A 233 26.94 5.09 -13.45
N ASP A 234 27.89 6.01 -13.48
CA ASP A 234 29.20 5.86 -14.07
C ASP A 234 30.10 5.00 -13.16
N PRO A 235 30.52 3.80 -13.61
CA PRO A 235 31.38 2.94 -12.83
C PRO A 235 32.77 3.55 -12.58
N ALA A 236 33.20 4.54 -13.37
CA ALA A 236 34.48 5.23 -13.16
C ALA A 236 34.45 6.21 -11.97
N ARG A 237 33.26 6.55 -11.47
CA ARG A 237 33.07 7.48 -10.33
C ARG A 237 32.36 6.84 -9.14
N THR A 238 31.68 5.72 -9.35
CA THR A 238 30.86 5.07 -8.32
C THR A 238 31.52 3.78 -7.84
N PRO A 239 32.09 3.76 -6.60
CA PRO A 239 32.63 2.54 -6.00
C PRO A 239 31.49 1.61 -5.57
N VAL A 240 31.77 0.31 -5.54
CA VAL A 240 30.79 -0.72 -5.17
C VAL A 240 31.44 -1.72 -4.21
N LEU A 241 30.71 -2.16 -3.19
CA LEU A 241 31.11 -3.28 -2.36
C LEU A 241 29.91 -4.19 -2.14
N GLY A 242 30.16 -5.49 -2.12
CA GLY A 242 29.16 -6.48 -1.76
C GLY A 242 29.76 -7.64 -0.97
N SER A 243 28.90 -8.38 -0.27
CA SER A 243 29.27 -9.51 0.59
C SER A 243 28.91 -10.87 -0.02
N TRP A 244 28.25 -10.89 -1.18
CA TRP A 244 27.86 -12.14 -1.85
C TRP A 244 29.10 -12.95 -2.24
N ARG A 245 28.97 -14.27 -2.06
CA ARG A 245 29.96 -15.28 -2.44
C ARG A 245 29.25 -16.59 -2.74
N ALA A 246 29.75 -17.35 -3.70
CA ALA A 246 29.18 -18.65 -4.08
C ALA A 246 29.42 -19.76 -3.02
N GLY A 247 30.37 -19.56 -2.10
CA GLY A 247 30.79 -20.56 -1.11
C GLY A 247 30.20 -20.36 0.28
N VAL A 248 30.94 -20.82 1.29
CA VAL A 248 30.57 -20.71 2.70
C VAL A 248 30.35 -19.24 3.07
N GLN A 249 29.15 -18.94 3.56
CA GLN A 249 28.82 -17.63 4.08
C GLN A 249 29.57 -17.38 5.39
N VAL A 250 30.12 -16.19 5.52
CA VAL A 250 30.77 -15.73 6.75
C VAL A 250 30.12 -14.43 7.18
N PRO A 251 30.13 -14.09 8.48
CA PRO A 251 29.75 -12.78 8.94
C PRO A 251 30.54 -11.70 8.18
N ALA A 252 29.84 -10.71 7.64
CA ALA A 252 30.43 -9.58 6.92
C ALA A 252 30.06 -8.28 7.62
N LEU A 253 31.05 -7.41 7.82
CA LEU A 253 30.89 -6.14 8.51
C LEU A 253 31.55 -5.01 7.70
N LEU A 254 30.82 -3.93 7.48
CA LEU A 254 31.30 -2.78 6.73
C LEU A 254 31.09 -1.50 7.52
N ARG A 255 32.11 -0.65 7.57
CA ARG A 255 32.03 0.73 8.02
C ARG A 255 32.72 1.61 7.00
N SER A 256 31.96 2.50 6.39
CA SER A 256 32.49 3.48 5.46
C SER A 256 33.32 4.56 6.18
N GLY A 257 34.06 5.33 5.39
CA GLY A 257 34.59 6.60 5.82
C GLY A 257 33.50 7.65 6.00
N TRP A 258 33.87 8.79 6.59
CA TRP A 258 32.95 9.91 6.74
C TRP A 258 32.67 10.58 5.40
N TYR A 259 31.40 10.88 5.13
CA TYR A 259 30.96 11.63 3.94
C TYR A 259 30.47 13.03 4.35
N ARG A 260 30.88 14.05 3.60
CA ARG A 260 30.53 15.44 3.92
C ARG A 260 29.12 15.77 3.44
N LEU A 261 28.23 16.10 4.36
CA LEU A 261 26.91 16.62 4.03
C LEU A 261 27.00 18.06 3.50
N PRO A 262 26.16 18.45 2.52
CA PRO A 262 26.04 19.83 2.11
C PRO A 262 25.43 20.71 3.22
N PRO A 263 25.60 22.04 3.16
CA PRO A 263 24.92 22.97 4.06
C PRO A 263 23.40 22.79 3.98
N ARG A 264 22.71 22.97 5.12
CA ARG A 264 21.24 22.95 5.14
C ARG A 264 20.69 24.06 4.25
N ARG A 265 19.92 23.69 3.22
CA ARG A 265 19.13 24.62 2.41
C ARG A 265 17.66 24.26 2.57
N ASN A 266 16.83 25.27 2.75
CA ASN A 266 15.38 25.16 2.60
C ASN A 266 15.01 25.63 1.19
N VAL A 267 14.04 24.96 0.55
CA VAL A 267 13.24 25.35 -0.63
C VAL A 267 13.43 24.45 -1.86
N ILE A 268 12.32 23.83 -2.29
CA ILE A 268 12.06 23.47 -3.70
C ILE A 268 10.79 24.21 -4.13
N ARG A 269 10.86 24.97 -5.24
CA ARG A 269 9.69 25.52 -5.94
C ARG A 269 9.25 24.49 -6.99
N HIS A 270 8.05 23.97 -6.86
CA HIS A 270 7.44 23.08 -7.84
C HIS A 270 7.00 23.91 -9.07
N ARG A 271 7.56 23.59 -10.24
CA ARG A 271 7.01 24.01 -11.55
C ARG A 271 6.57 22.74 -12.27
N CYS A 272 5.29 22.67 -12.61
CA CYS A 272 4.75 21.60 -13.41
C CYS A 272 5.36 21.64 -14.82
N TRP A 273 5.95 20.53 -15.25
CA TRP A 273 6.50 20.37 -16.59
C TRP A 273 5.44 19.76 -17.52
N SER A 274 5.17 20.42 -18.65
CA SER A 274 4.36 19.85 -19.74
C SER A 274 5.28 19.11 -20.70
N PHE A 275 5.20 17.77 -20.72
CA PHE A 275 5.75 16.98 -21.83
C PHE A 275 4.82 17.14 -23.04
N ARG A 276 5.21 17.97 -24.00
CA ARG A 276 4.62 17.96 -25.34
C ARG A 276 5.51 17.08 -26.21
N GLN A 277 5.08 15.85 -26.50
CA GLN A 277 5.75 15.00 -27.48
C GLN A 277 5.78 15.75 -28.83
N PRO A 278 6.94 15.89 -29.50
CA PRO A 278 6.97 16.40 -30.86
C PRO A 278 6.26 15.37 -31.76
N ALA A 279 5.28 15.84 -32.54
CA ALA A 279 4.60 15.03 -33.53
C ALA A 279 5.63 14.46 -34.50
N ALA A 280 5.59 13.14 -34.70
CA ALA A 280 6.40 12.45 -35.69
C ALA A 280 6.10 13.04 -37.08
N SER A 281 7.10 13.65 -37.70
CA SER A 281 7.08 13.95 -39.12
C SER A 281 7.16 12.63 -39.89
N THR A 282 6.06 12.22 -40.51
CA THR A 282 6.08 11.18 -41.54
C THR A 282 6.81 11.68 -42.79
N PRO A 283 7.51 10.78 -43.52
CA PRO A 283 8.34 11.10 -44.68
C PRO A 283 7.55 11.60 -45.89
#